data_AF-A0A6M1N4T5-F1
#
_entry.id   AF-A0A6M1N4T5-F1
#
_cell.length_a   1.000
_cell.length_b   1.000
_cell.length_c   1.000
_cell.angle_alpha   90.00
_cell.angle_beta   90.00
_cell.angle_gamma   90.00
#
_symmetry.space_group_name_H-M   'P 1'
#
loop_
_entity.id
_entity.type
_entity.pdbx_description
1 polymer ?
#
loop_
_entity_poly.entity_id
_entity_poly.type
_entity_poly.pdbx_seq_one_letter_code
_entity_poly.pdbx_strand_id
1 'polypeptide(L)'
;MSKIIIIITLFATTISCQSINNSKKDEISYYHVTKVVDGDTFWANGGTERDIKVRLIGIDAPETRKTGRKEIGYYGIEAKDYLTKLLSGQSVRLVGDVDSLDRYGRTLAYVYLKDGTFVNAELLQKGYAVVLTIPPNVKHSDLFQELQKEARMKKRGLWRR
;
A
#
# COMPACT_ATOMS: atom_id res chain seq x y z
N MET A 1 -3.25 -82.34 -22.82
CA MET A 1 -1.96 -81.63 -22.76
C MET A 1 -2.21 -80.21 -22.28
N SER A 2 -1.48 -79.81 -21.23
CA SER A 2 -1.32 -78.48 -20.64
C SER A 2 -2.53 -77.65 -20.20
N LYS A 3 -2.64 -77.57 -18.86
CA LYS A 3 -3.34 -76.59 -18.04
C LYS A 3 -2.78 -75.18 -18.29
N ILE A 4 -3.63 -74.14 -18.31
CA ILE A 4 -3.23 -72.78 -17.92
C ILE A 4 -4.30 -72.21 -17.00
N ILE A 5 -3.88 -71.99 -15.75
CA ILE A 5 -4.59 -71.30 -14.68
C ILE A 5 -4.33 -69.81 -14.90
N ILE A 6 -5.37 -69.01 -15.15
CA ILE A 6 -5.23 -67.55 -15.19
C ILE A 6 -5.52 -67.02 -13.79
N ILE A 7 -4.47 -66.54 -13.16
CA ILE A 7 -4.43 -65.98 -11.81
C ILE A 7 -5.11 -64.61 -11.80
N ILE A 8 -6.04 -64.46 -10.86
CA ILE A 8 -6.68 -63.21 -10.47
C ILE A 8 -5.63 -62.30 -9.82
N THR A 9 -5.45 -61.09 -10.34
CA THR A 9 -4.87 -59.98 -9.59
C THR A 9 -5.73 -58.72 -9.74
N LEU A 10 -6.63 -58.56 -8.79
CA LEU A 10 -7.44 -57.37 -8.57
C LEU A 10 -6.53 -56.26 -8.00
N PHE A 11 -5.93 -55.45 -8.87
CA PHE A 11 -5.11 -54.31 -8.45
C PHE A 11 -6.05 -53.12 -8.16
N ALA A 12 -6.56 -53.05 -6.92
CA ALA A 12 -7.28 -51.89 -6.42
C ALA A 12 -6.28 -50.77 -6.11
N THR A 13 -5.95 -49.95 -7.10
CA THR A 13 -5.21 -48.70 -6.86
C THR A 13 -6.18 -47.66 -6.36
N THR A 14 -6.24 -47.52 -5.03
CA THR A 14 -6.81 -46.34 -4.40
C THR A 14 -5.92 -45.15 -4.78
N ILE A 15 -6.32 -44.40 -5.81
CA ILE A 15 -5.75 -43.08 -6.09
C ILE A 15 -6.25 -42.18 -4.96
N SER A 16 -5.48 -42.13 -3.88
CA SER A 16 -5.62 -41.09 -2.87
C SER A 16 -5.19 -39.78 -3.54
N CYS A 17 -6.17 -39.01 -4.01
CA CYS A 17 -5.96 -37.66 -4.48
C CYS A 17 -5.57 -36.81 -3.25
N GLN A 18 -4.27 -36.65 -3.02
CA GLN A 18 -3.79 -35.68 -2.04
C GLN A 18 -4.20 -34.30 -2.51
N SER A 19 -5.13 -33.68 -1.79
CA SER A 19 -5.48 -32.28 -1.95
C SER A 19 -4.21 -31.44 -1.78
N ILE A 20 -3.66 -30.94 -2.88
CA ILE A 20 -2.61 -29.92 -2.85
C ILE A 20 -3.30 -28.64 -2.39
N ASN A 21 -3.40 -28.48 -1.07
CA ASN A 21 -3.73 -27.20 -0.44
C ASN A 21 -2.56 -26.26 -0.68
N ASN A 22 -2.52 -25.67 -1.88
CA ASN A 22 -1.59 -24.62 -2.24
C ASN A 22 -2.11 -23.30 -1.65
N SER A 23 -2.16 -23.22 -0.31
CA SER A 23 -2.29 -21.93 0.35
C SER A 23 -0.95 -21.23 0.20
N LYS A 24 -0.75 -20.52 -0.92
CA LYS A 24 0.29 -19.50 -1.05
C LYS A 24 0.11 -18.54 0.12
N LYS A 25 0.91 -18.70 1.16
CA LYS A 25 1.04 -17.73 2.23
C LYS A 25 1.64 -16.50 1.55
N ASP A 26 0.85 -15.45 1.34
CA ASP A 26 1.32 -14.21 0.72
C ASP A 26 2.58 -13.74 1.45
N GLU A 27 3.72 -13.92 0.81
CA GLU A 27 5.00 -13.55 1.39
C GLU A 27 5.03 -12.02 1.46
N ILE A 28 5.13 -11.50 2.68
CA ILE A 28 5.12 -10.06 2.90
C ILE A 28 6.36 -9.45 2.27
N SER A 29 6.18 -8.80 1.13
CA SER A 29 7.24 -8.08 0.43
C SER A 29 7.40 -6.66 0.98
N TYR A 30 8.66 -6.23 1.11
CA TYR A 30 9.02 -4.88 1.53
C TYR A 30 9.76 -4.16 0.40
N TYR A 31 9.50 -2.86 0.28
CA TYR A 31 10.09 -1.99 -0.73
C TYR A 31 10.95 -0.93 -0.05
N HIS A 32 12.22 -0.83 -0.42
CA HIS A 32 13.11 0.20 0.10
C HIS A 32 12.72 1.57 -0.46
N VAL A 33 12.51 2.56 0.41
CA VAL A 33 12.16 3.92 -0.02
C VAL A 33 13.42 4.63 -0.52
N THR A 34 13.43 5.00 -1.79
CA THR A 34 14.59 5.62 -2.45
C THR A 34 14.50 7.14 -2.48
N LYS A 35 13.28 7.70 -2.56
CA LYS A 35 13.07 9.16 -2.63
C LYS A 35 11.65 9.56 -2.26
N VAL A 36 11.49 10.56 -1.40
CA VAL A 36 10.19 11.22 -1.18
C VAL A 36 10.03 12.41 -2.15
N VAL A 37 8.89 12.47 -2.84
CA VAL A 37 8.60 13.48 -3.86
C VAL A 37 7.94 14.71 -3.22
N ASP A 38 6.84 14.48 -2.51
CA ASP A 38 5.97 15.43 -1.82
C ASP A 38 5.31 14.74 -0.60
N GLY A 39 4.28 15.33 0.00
CA GLY A 39 3.64 14.82 1.22
C GLY A 39 2.76 13.57 1.04
N ASP A 40 2.59 13.05 -0.18
CA ASP A 40 1.78 11.86 -0.44
C ASP A 40 2.30 10.91 -1.53
N THR A 41 3.47 11.21 -2.08
CA THR A 41 4.10 10.47 -3.17
C THR A 41 5.58 10.21 -2.89
N PHE A 42 6.03 8.97 -3.12
CA PHE A 42 7.44 8.58 -3.00
C PHE A 42 7.84 7.52 -4.04
N TRP A 43 9.13 7.28 -4.18
CA TRP A 43 9.71 6.21 -4.98
C TRP A 43 10.22 5.09 -4.07
N ALA A 44 10.05 3.85 -4.50
CA ALA A 44 10.51 2.69 -3.78
C ALA A 44 11.00 1.58 -4.71
N ASN A 45 11.89 0.73 -4.22
CA ASN A 45 12.48 -0.37 -4.96
C ASN A 45 12.20 -1.71 -4.27
N GLY A 46 11.68 -2.68 -5.03
CA GLY A 46 11.35 -4.03 -4.55
C GLY A 46 12.43 -5.07 -4.84
N GLY A 47 13.68 -4.67 -5.10
CA GLY A 47 14.75 -5.53 -5.59
C GLY A 47 14.82 -5.63 -7.13
N THR A 48 14.24 -4.66 -7.84
CA THR A 48 14.20 -4.60 -9.31
C THR A 48 15.15 -3.51 -9.84
N GLU A 49 15.48 -3.55 -11.13
CA GLU A 49 16.33 -2.52 -11.77
C GLU A 49 15.70 -1.11 -11.75
N ARG A 50 14.37 -1.03 -11.63
CA ARG A 50 13.63 0.23 -11.68
C ARG A 50 12.83 0.43 -10.40
N ASP A 51 12.80 1.67 -9.95
CA ASP A 51 11.93 2.11 -8.86
C ASP A 51 10.48 2.23 -9.35
N ILE A 52 9.55 1.96 -8.45
CA ILE A 52 8.13 2.26 -8.62
C ILE A 52 7.78 3.56 -7.93
N LYS A 53 6.86 4.33 -8.52
CA LYS A 53 6.33 5.54 -7.91
C LYS A 53 5.04 5.20 -7.17
N VAL A 54 5.00 5.43 -5.87
CA VAL A 54 3.88 5.12 -4.99
C VAL A 54 3.09 6.38 -4.66
N ARG A 55 1.76 6.34 -4.82
CA ARG A 55 0.81 7.35 -4.37
C ARG A 55 -0.02 6.78 -3.23
N LEU A 56 -0.03 7.49 -2.10
CA LEU A 56 -0.80 7.08 -0.93
C LEU A 56 -2.30 7.14 -1.19
N ILE A 57 -3.01 6.02 -1.03
CA ILE A 57 -4.47 5.95 -1.20
C ILE A 57 -5.17 6.76 -0.09
N GLY A 58 -6.27 7.42 -0.46
CA GLY A 58 -7.23 8.00 0.48
C GLY A 58 -6.83 9.36 1.06
N ILE A 59 -5.67 9.90 0.69
CA ILE A 59 -5.16 11.18 1.21
C ILE A 59 -4.62 12.07 0.09
N ASP A 60 -4.62 13.38 0.30
CA ASP A 60 -3.95 14.38 -0.55
C ASP A 60 -3.16 15.36 0.32
N ALA A 61 -1.88 15.52 0.01
CA ALA A 61 -1.03 16.50 0.68
C ALA A 61 -0.90 17.76 -0.18
N PRO A 62 -0.70 18.95 0.43
CA PRO A 62 -0.49 20.16 -0.33
C PRO A 62 0.78 20.07 -1.20
N GLU A 63 0.70 20.56 -2.44
CA GLU A 63 1.79 20.49 -3.41
C GLU A 63 3.00 21.33 -2.97
N THR A 64 4.23 20.80 -3.13
CA THR A 64 5.47 21.51 -2.77
C THR A 64 6.02 22.41 -3.87
N ARG A 65 5.50 22.30 -5.08
CA ARG A 65 5.92 23.06 -6.26
C ARG A 65 4.74 23.23 -7.20
N LYS A 66 4.80 24.25 -8.06
CA LYS A 66 3.82 24.38 -9.14
C LYS A 66 3.91 23.17 -10.09
N THR A 67 2.79 22.52 -10.32
CA THR A 67 2.68 21.38 -11.23
C THR A 67 1.44 21.55 -12.10
N GLY A 68 1.65 21.92 -13.37
CA GLY A 68 0.55 22.23 -14.30
C GLY A 68 -0.29 23.40 -13.76
N ARG A 69 -1.56 23.14 -13.44
CA ARG A 69 -2.49 24.12 -12.89
C ARG A 69 -2.52 24.18 -11.36
N LYS A 70 -1.81 23.28 -10.67
CA LYS A 70 -1.78 23.26 -9.21
C LYS A 70 -0.74 24.26 -8.69
N GLU A 71 -1.18 25.11 -7.76
CA GLU A 71 -0.34 26.05 -7.03
C GLU A 71 0.34 25.37 -5.83
N ILE A 72 1.38 26.01 -5.30
CA ILE A 72 2.02 25.56 -4.06
C ILE A 72 1.03 25.69 -2.91
N GLY A 73 0.80 24.59 -2.20
CA GLY A 73 -0.15 24.56 -1.10
C GLY A 73 0.46 25.00 0.22
N TYR A 74 -0.32 25.70 1.05
CA TYR A 74 0.05 25.94 2.44
C TYR A 74 0.34 24.60 3.14
N TYR A 75 1.44 24.53 3.89
CA TYR A 75 1.90 23.34 4.62
C TYR A 75 2.46 22.20 3.75
N GLY A 76 2.67 22.43 2.44
CA GLY A 76 3.18 21.39 1.54
C GLY A 76 4.63 20.96 1.85
N ILE A 77 5.52 21.93 2.15
CA ILE A 77 6.91 21.64 2.52
C ILE A 77 6.95 20.82 3.80
N GLU A 78 6.18 21.23 4.81
CA GLU A 78 6.08 20.56 6.09
C GLU A 78 5.53 19.14 5.96
N ALA A 79 4.53 18.92 5.09
CA ALA A 79 4.01 17.59 4.78
C ALA A 79 5.07 16.68 4.14
N LYS A 80 5.81 17.21 3.15
CA LYS A 80 6.92 16.48 2.52
C LYS A 80 8.03 16.16 3.51
N ASP A 81 8.43 17.11 4.34
CA ASP A 81 9.51 16.93 5.33
C ASP A 81 9.11 15.89 6.37
N TYR A 82 7.84 15.90 6.80
CA TYR A 82 7.32 14.90 7.71
C TYR A 82 7.31 13.50 7.08
N LEU A 83 6.81 13.35 5.85
CA LEU A 83 6.85 12.07 5.15
C LEU A 83 8.28 11.59 4.92
N THR A 84 9.20 12.50 4.58
CA THR A 84 10.64 12.21 4.43
C THR A 84 11.23 11.70 5.73
N LYS A 85 10.94 12.34 6.86
CA LYS A 85 11.39 11.89 8.17
C LYS A 85 10.87 10.49 8.52
N LEU A 86 9.63 10.20 8.14
CA LEU A 86 9.00 8.91 8.42
C LEU A 86 9.55 7.78 7.55
N LEU A 87 9.90 8.06 6.29
CA LEU A 87 10.21 7.03 5.29
C LEU A 87 11.68 6.91 4.89
N SER A 88 12.51 7.94 5.11
CA SER A 88 13.90 7.92 4.63
C SER A 88 14.68 6.77 5.26
N GLY A 89 15.32 5.96 4.41
CA GLY A 89 16.06 4.77 4.82
C GLY A 89 15.18 3.58 5.23
N GLN A 90 13.86 3.73 5.25
CA GLN A 90 12.94 2.66 5.64
C GLN A 90 12.65 1.72 4.48
N SER A 91 12.20 0.51 4.82
CA SER A 91 11.50 -0.37 3.88
C SER A 91 10.05 -0.48 4.29
N VAL A 92 9.15 -0.34 3.32
CA VAL A 92 7.71 -0.27 3.57
C VAL A 92 6.98 -1.45 2.95
N ARG A 93 5.91 -1.86 3.59
CA ARG A 93 4.94 -2.80 3.02
C ARG A 93 3.87 -2.00 2.30
N LEU A 94 3.63 -2.35 1.05
CA LEU A 94 2.61 -1.76 0.20
C LEU A 94 1.39 -2.68 0.15
N VAL A 95 0.21 -2.15 0.47
CA VAL A 95 -1.06 -2.88 0.41
C VAL A 95 -1.96 -2.16 -0.57
N GLY A 96 -2.26 -2.80 -1.69
CA GLY A 96 -3.19 -2.26 -2.67
C GLY A 96 -4.65 -2.30 -2.19
N ASP A 97 -5.51 -1.70 -3.01
CA ASP A 97 -6.96 -1.88 -2.96
C ASP A 97 -7.44 -2.37 -4.33
N VAL A 98 -8.71 -2.17 -4.68
CA VAL A 98 -9.33 -2.65 -5.94
C VAL A 98 -8.50 -2.27 -7.18
N ASP A 99 -8.13 -0.99 -7.33
CA ASP A 99 -7.27 -0.51 -8.41
C ASP A 99 -5.82 -0.37 -7.93
N SER A 100 -4.88 -0.95 -8.69
CA SER A 100 -3.46 -0.97 -8.35
C SER A 100 -2.67 0.24 -8.90
N LEU A 101 -3.18 0.92 -9.92
CA LEU A 101 -2.52 2.03 -10.60
C LEU A 101 -3.48 3.20 -10.79
N ASP A 102 -2.96 4.42 -10.71
CA ASP A 102 -3.69 5.59 -11.18
C ASP A 102 -3.45 5.87 -12.67
N ARG A 103 -4.18 6.85 -13.20
CA ARG A 103 -4.06 7.30 -14.60
C ARG A 103 -2.67 7.80 -15.02
N TYR A 104 -1.76 8.03 -14.07
CA TYR A 104 -0.39 8.48 -14.31
C TYR A 104 0.62 7.33 -14.18
N GLY A 105 0.15 6.10 -13.97
CA GLY A 105 0.98 4.91 -13.79
C GLY A 105 1.64 4.83 -12.40
N ARG A 106 1.16 5.57 -11.39
CA ARG A 106 1.65 5.44 -10.02
C ARG A 106 0.97 4.25 -9.34
N THR A 107 1.74 3.48 -8.59
CA THR A 107 1.25 2.42 -7.71
C THR A 107 0.42 3.03 -6.59
N LEU A 108 -0.85 2.62 -6.47
CA LEU A 108 -1.75 3.02 -5.41
C LEU A 108 -1.59 2.07 -4.22
N ALA A 109 -1.22 2.60 -3.05
CA ALA A 109 -1.05 1.78 -1.86
C ALA A 109 -1.47 2.47 -0.54
N TYR A 110 -1.96 1.64 0.39
CA TYR A 110 -1.86 1.83 1.82
C TYR A 110 -0.48 1.37 2.30
N VAL A 111 0.22 2.20 3.07
CA VAL A 111 1.65 1.99 3.35
C VAL A 111 1.87 1.76 4.85
N TYR A 112 2.62 0.70 5.14
CA TYR A 112 2.95 0.31 6.51
C TYR A 112 4.46 0.23 6.71
N LEU A 113 4.93 0.77 7.83
CA LEU A 113 6.30 0.52 8.32
C LEU A 113 6.38 -0.88 8.96
N LYS A 114 7.62 -1.35 9.17
CA LYS A 114 7.90 -2.64 9.84
C LYS A 114 7.39 -2.71 11.28
N ASP A 115 7.35 -1.57 11.97
CA ASP A 115 6.81 -1.47 13.33
C ASP A 115 5.28 -1.44 13.39
N GLY A 116 4.59 -1.51 12.24
CA GLY A 116 3.13 -1.50 12.14
C GLY A 116 2.54 -0.10 11.93
N THR A 117 3.34 0.97 11.91
CA THR A 117 2.83 2.33 11.65
C THR A 117 2.12 2.40 10.30
N PHE A 118 0.85 2.78 10.32
CA PHE A 118 0.05 3.03 9.12
C PHE A 118 0.25 4.47 8.63
N VAL A 119 1.12 4.65 7.64
CA VAL A 119 1.60 5.96 7.19
C VAL A 119 0.46 6.89 6.73
N ASN A 120 -0.51 6.36 5.97
CA ASN A 120 -1.64 7.16 5.49
C ASN A 120 -2.45 7.74 6.67
N ALA A 121 -2.70 6.92 7.69
CA ALA A 121 -3.43 7.32 8.89
C ALA A 121 -2.63 8.32 9.75
N GLU A 122 -1.32 8.10 9.91
CA GLU A 122 -0.42 9.00 10.66
C GLU A 122 -0.45 10.41 10.06
N LEU A 123 -0.36 10.54 8.73
CA LEU A 123 -0.40 11.83 8.03
C LEU A 123 -1.71 12.59 8.31
N LEU A 124 -2.86 11.92 8.28
CA LEU A 124 -4.15 12.53 8.61
C LEU A 124 -4.23 12.92 10.08
N GLN A 125 -3.82 12.02 10.99
CA GLN A 125 -3.89 12.26 12.43
C GLN A 125 -3.06 13.48 12.87
N LYS A 126 -1.91 13.69 12.21
CA LYS A 126 -1.02 14.83 12.47
C LYS A 126 -1.36 16.07 11.64
N GLY A 127 -2.30 15.98 10.70
CA GLY A 127 -2.76 17.10 9.87
C GLY A 127 -1.78 17.49 8.76
N TYR A 128 -1.04 16.54 8.19
CA TYR A 128 -0.14 16.76 7.03
C TYR A 128 -0.81 16.48 5.67
N ALA A 129 -2.00 15.88 5.68
CA ALA A 129 -2.80 15.62 4.50
C ALA A 129 -4.28 15.83 4.81
N VAL A 130 -5.10 15.93 3.75
CA VAL A 130 -6.55 15.88 3.80
C VAL A 130 -7.07 14.55 3.24
N VAL A 131 -8.29 14.17 3.57
CA VAL A 131 -8.94 12.98 3.02
C VAL A 131 -9.26 13.20 1.53
N LEU A 132 -8.91 12.23 0.69
CA LEU A 132 -9.25 12.18 -0.73
C LEU A 132 -9.87 10.82 -1.05
N THR A 133 -11.19 10.76 -1.17
CA THR A 133 -11.91 9.51 -1.45
C THR A 133 -12.12 9.35 -2.95
N ILE A 134 -11.52 8.30 -3.53
CA ILE A 134 -11.65 7.96 -4.95
C ILE A 134 -12.06 6.49 -5.05
N PRO A 135 -13.33 6.18 -5.40
CA PRO A 135 -13.76 4.82 -5.71
C PRO A 135 -12.98 4.22 -6.88
N PRO A 136 -12.73 2.91 -6.89
CA PRO A 136 -13.16 1.90 -5.91
C PRO A 136 -12.24 1.78 -4.66
N ASN A 137 -11.17 2.57 -4.55
CA ASN A 137 -10.16 2.46 -3.49
C ASN A 137 -10.55 3.18 -2.19
N VAL A 138 -11.53 2.62 -1.47
CA VAL A 138 -12.17 3.29 -0.32
C VAL A 138 -12.14 2.48 0.98
N LYS A 139 -11.35 1.41 1.05
CA LYS A 139 -11.30 0.47 2.19
C LYS A 139 -11.14 1.11 3.57
N HIS A 140 -10.41 2.22 3.65
CA HIS A 140 -10.14 2.95 4.92
C HIS A 140 -10.81 4.32 5.01
N SER A 141 -11.82 4.60 4.18
CA SER A 141 -12.46 5.92 4.10
C SER A 141 -13.05 6.41 5.42
N ASP A 142 -13.78 5.57 6.15
CA ASP A 142 -14.38 5.93 7.46
C ASP A 142 -13.31 6.32 8.48
N LEU A 143 -12.28 5.48 8.66
CA LEU A 143 -11.13 5.76 9.54
C LEU A 143 -10.47 7.10 9.17
N PHE A 144 -10.26 7.35 7.88
CA PHE A 144 -9.60 8.57 7.41
C PHE A 144 -10.43 9.82 7.71
N GLN A 145 -11.76 9.75 7.57
CA GLN A 145 -12.64 10.84 7.96
C GLN A 145 -12.57 11.16 9.45
N GLU A 146 -12.55 10.13 10.31
CA GLU A 146 -12.42 10.29 11.76
C GLU A 146 -11.09 10.94 12.16
N LEU A 147 -9.97 10.46 11.61
CA LEU A 147 -8.65 11.00 11.90
C LEU A 147 -8.50 12.46 11.48
N GLN A 148 -9.04 12.83 10.30
CA GLN A 148 -9.06 14.22 9.87
C GLN A 148 -9.92 15.08 10.81
N LYS A 149 -11.11 14.59 11.20
CA LYS A 149 -11.97 15.29 12.16
C LYS A 149 -11.23 15.56 13.47
N GLU A 150 -10.52 14.57 14.00
CA GLU A 150 -9.68 14.74 15.19
C GLU A 150 -8.58 15.79 14.99
N ALA A 151 -7.85 15.73 13.87
CA ALA A 151 -6.78 16.68 13.56
C ALA A 151 -7.31 18.12 13.47
N ARG A 152 -8.52 18.32 12.91
CA ARG A 152 -9.21 19.61 12.86
C ARG A 152 -9.56 20.13 14.26
N MET A 153 -10.21 19.30 15.07
CA MET A 153 -10.58 19.68 16.45
C MET A 153 -9.36 20.05 17.29
N LYS A 154 -8.25 19.32 17.10
CA LYS A 154 -6.99 19.55 17.81
C LYS A 154 -6.07 20.58 17.13
N LYS A 155 -6.54 21.25 16.08
CA LYS A 155 -5.79 22.27 15.32
C LYS A 155 -4.37 21.82 14.94
N ARG A 156 -4.22 20.59 14.44
CA ARG A 156 -2.94 20.02 14.04
C ARG A 156 -2.60 20.38 12.60
N GLY A 157 -1.30 20.53 12.30
CA GLY A 157 -0.78 20.78 10.95
C GLY A 157 -1.57 21.84 10.17
N LEU A 158 -2.17 21.41 9.05
CA LEU A 158 -3.04 22.20 8.17
C LEU A 158 -4.13 23.01 8.89
N TRP A 159 -4.56 22.55 10.06
CA TRP A 159 -5.68 23.10 10.82
C TRP A 159 -5.27 24.09 11.93
N ARG A 160 -3.99 24.51 11.96
CA ARG A 160 -3.48 25.45 12.97
C ARG A 160 -3.98 26.88 12.83
N ARG A 161 -4.57 27.22 11.69
CA ARG A 161 -5.07 28.54 11.35
C ARG A 161 -6.57 28.51 11.12
#